data_AF-A0A699X1M2-F1
#
_entry.id   AF-A0A699X1M2-F1
#
_cell.length_a   1.000
_cell.length_b   1.000
_cell.length_c   1.000
_cell.angle_alpha   90.00
_cell.angle_beta   90.00
_cell.angle_gamma   90.00
#
_symmetry.space_group_name_H-M   'P 1'
#
loop_
_entity.id
_entity.type
_entity.pdbx_description
1 polymer ?
#
loop_
_entity_poly.entity_id
_entity_poly.type
_entity_poly.pdbx_seq_one_letter_code
_entity_poly.pdbx_strand_id
1 'polypeptide(L)' 'DTFKSTSDGAQFLGEKLVSWSSKKQDCTVLSTAEAEYVSLSACCAEVL' A
#
# COMPACT_ATOMS: atom_id res chain seq x y z
N ASP A 1 -13.32 5.68 -5.45
CA ASP A 1 -12.64 4.39 -5.51
C ASP A 1 -11.74 4.39 -6.75
N THR A 2 -10.48 4.75 -6.56
CA THR A 2 -9.50 4.85 -7.67
C THR A 2 -8.50 3.73 -7.42
N PHE A 3 -8.84 2.51 -7.85
CA PHE A 3 -7.86 1.43 -7.90
C PHE A 3 -6.80 1.80 -8.93
N LYS A 4 -5.70 2.34 -8.42
CA LYS A 4 -4.52 2.73 -9.18
C LYS A 4 -3.89 1.45 -9.74
N SER A 5 -4.17 1.14 -11.00
CA SER A 5 -3.56 0.00 -11.68
C SER A 5 -2.04 0.13 -11.67
N THR A 6 -1.37 -0.88 -11.11
CA THR A 6 0.08 -1.04 -11.13
C THR A 6 0.52 -1.24 -12.57
N SER A 7 1.09 -0.21 -13.18
CA SER A 7 1.85 -0.36 -14.41
C SER A 7 3.27 -0.72 -14.02
N ASP A 8 3.66 -1.93 -14.36
CA ASP A 8 5.03 -2.39 -14.21
C ASP A 8 5.81 -2.13 -15.50
N GLY A 9 6.98 -1.52 -15.38
CA GLY A 9 7.80 -1.09 -16.52
C GLY A 9 9.05 -1.94 -16.64
N ALA A 10 9.27 -2.55 -17.81
CA ALA A 10 10.47 -3.33 -18.12
C ALA A 10 11.26 -2.72 -19.27
N GLN A 11 12.59 -2.74 -19.17
CA GLN A 11 13.48 -2.42 -20.29
C GLN A 11 14.37 -3.62 -20.60
N PHE A 12 14.35 -4.04 -21.85
CA PHE A 12 15.13 -5.18 -22.37
C PHE A 12 16.10 -4.72 -23.44
N LEU A 13 17.26 -5.39 -23.51
CA LEU A 13 18.19 -5.30 -24.64
C LEU A 13 18.33 -6.71 -25.22
N GLY A 14 17.64 -6.96 -26.34
CA GLY A 14 17.46 -8.31 -26.86
C GLY A 14 16.62 -9.15 -25.89
N GLU A 15 17.10 -10.35 -25.55
CA GLU A 15 16.44 -11.27 -24.61
C GLU A 15 16.81 -11.00 -23.14
N LYS A 16 17.69 -10.02 -22.88
CA LYS A 16 18.20 -9.74 -21.53
C LYS A 16 17.47 -8.55 -20.90
N LEU A 17 16.89 -8.76 -19.72
CA LEU A 17 16.31 -7.69 -18.90
C LEU A 17 17.42 -6.79 -18.36
N VAL A 18 17.33 -5.49 -18.65
CA VAL A 18 18.33 -4.48 -18.27
C VAL A 18 17.86 -3.67 -17.07
N SER A 19 16.57 -3.33 -17.03
CA SER A 19 16.00 -2.64 -15.88
C SER A 19 14.52 -2.96 -15.74
N TRP A 20 14.02 -2.89 -14.51
CA TRP A 20 12.63 -3.10 -14.17
C TRP A 20 12.23 -2.09 -13.09
N SER A 21 11.07 -1.47 -13.26
CA SER A 21 10.51 -0.53 -12.32
C SER A 21 9.06 -0.90 -12.03
N SER A 22 8.82 -1.38 -10.81
CA SER A 22 7.49 -1.62 -10.28
C SER A 22 7.08 -0.48 -9.36
N LYS A 23 5.97 0.17 -9.69
CA LYS A 23 5.37 1.13 -8.77
C LYS A 23 4.48 0.37 -7.79
N LYS A 24 5.07 -0.11 -6.70
CA LYS A 24 4.33 -0.64 -5.57
C LYS A 24 3.34 0.44 -5.11
N GLN A 25 2.06 0.10 -5.02
CA GLN A 25 1.11 1.00 -4.37
C GLN A 25 1.61 1.23 -2.95
N ASP A 26 1.78 2.50 -2.58
CA ASP A 26 1.76 2.94 -1.19
C ASP A 26 0.35 2.67 -0.68
N CYS A 27 0.12 1.42 -0.32
CA CYS A 27 -1.09 0.97 0.34
C CYS A 27 -1.01 1.49 1.77
N THR A 28 -1.15 2.80 1.95
CA THR A 28 -1.62 3.39 3.20
C THR A 28 -3.14 3.20 3.24
N VAL A 29 -3.59 1.97 3.07
CA VAL A 29 -4.91 1.58 3.51
C VAL A 29 -4.68 1.31 4.98
N LEU A 30 -5.11 2.22 5.85
CA LEU A 30 -5.30 1.89 7.26
C LEU A 30 -6.11 0.59 7.25
N SER A 31 -5.44 -0.52 7.54
CA SER A 31 -6.11 -1.81 7.57
C SER A 31 -7.25 -1.65 8.56
N THR A 32 -8.44 -2.18 8.27
CA THR A 32 -9.60 -2.04 9.18
C THR A 32 -9.22 -2.45 10.60
N ALA A 33 -8.32 -3.43 10.74
CA ALA A 33 -7.73 -3.82 12.02
C ALA A 33 -6.96 -2.70 12.75
N GLU A 34 -6.16 -1.88 12.05
CA GLU A 34 -5.49 -0.72 12.67
C GLU A 34 -6.48 0.39 13.02
N ALA A 35 -7.50 0.62 12.18
CA ALA A 35 -8.54 1.60 12.48
C ALA A 35 -9.41 1.19 13.69
N GLU A 36 -9.74 -0.10 13.79
CA GLU A 36 -10.44 -0.70 14.93
C GLU A 36 -9.58 -0.64 16.20
N TYR A 37 -8.29 -0.97 16.11
CA TYR A 37 -7.35 -0.86 17.22
C TYR A 37 -7.21 0.58 17.73
N VAL A 38 -7.04 1.56 16.83
CA VAL A 38 -6.97 2.99 17.19
C VAL A 38 -8.28 3.44 17.84
N SER A 39 -9.43 3.04 17.29
CA SER A 39 -10.75 3.41 17.85
C SER A 39 -10.98 2.81 19.24
N LEU A 40 -10.60 1.54 19.45
CA LEU A 40 -10.67 0.90 20.76
C LEU A 40 -9.72 1.58 21.76
N SER A 41 -8.50 1.92 21.33
CA SER A 41 -7.55 2.61 22.20
C SER A 41 -8.01 4.02 22.61
N ALA A 42 -8.63 4.76 21.67
CA ALA A 42 -9.18 6.09 21.92
C ALA A 42 -10.37 6.02 22.89
N CYS A 43 -11.27 5.05 22.69
CA CYS A 43 -12.38 4.79 23.60
C CYS A 43 -11.89 4.49 25.03
N CYS A 44 -10.84 3.67 25.17
CA CYS A 44 -10.24 3.40 26.47
C CYS A 44 -9.60 4.63 27.12
N ALA A 45 -9.12 5.59 26.33
CA ALA A 45 -8.51 6.83 26.84
C ALA A 45 -9.56 7.87 27.28
N GLU A 46 -10.76 7.88 26.69
CA GLU A 46 -11.87 8.76 27.10
C GLU A 46 -12.61 8.27 28.37
N VAL A 47 -12.55 6.97 28.65
CA VAL A 47 -13.25 6.35 29.80
C VAL A 47 -12.47 6.48 31.11
N LEU A 48 -11.21 6.95 31.06
CA LEU A 48 -10.30 7.08 32.20
C LEU A 48 -10.26 8.52 32.72
#